data_AF-A0A3N5X5I8-F1
#
_entry.id   AF-A0A3N5X5I8-F1
#
_cell.length_a   1.000
_cell.length_b   1.000
_cell.length_c   1.000
_cell.angle_alpha   90.00
_cell.angle_beta   90.00
_cell.angle_gamma   90.00
#
_symmetry.space_group_name_H-M   'P 1'
#
loop_
_entity.id
_entity.type
_entity.pdbx_description
1 polymer ?
#
loop_
_entity_poly.entity_id
_entity_poly.type
_entity_poly.pdbx_seq_one_letter_code
_entity_poly.pdbx_strand_id
1 'polypeptide(L)'
;MGEFDLLLRDCTLPDGEIADIACRDGRIVAIGPGLPAVPHVLGCDGRAVTPGLVESHLHLDKALLSDRTPSVEGTLPEAIRLTAEAKRG
;
A
#
# COMPACT_ATOMS: atom_id res chain seq x y z
N MET A 1 22.14 10.25 -17.39
CA MET A 1 21.20 9.60 -16.46
C MET A 1 20.41 10.72 -15.80
N GLY A 2 19.08 10.67 -15.89
CA GLY A 2 18.22 11.66 -15.26
C GLY A 2 18.37 11.64 -13.74
N GLU A 3 18.08 12.76 -13.09
CA GLU A 3 18.21 12.92 -11.64
C GLU A 3 17.30 11.95 -10.86
N PHE A 4 16.19 11.52 -11.47
CA PHE A 4 15.19 10.58 -10.96
C PHE A 4 14.47 9.81 -12.10
N ASP A 5 13.75 8.74 -11.77
CA ASP A 5 13.10 7.82 -12.73
C ASP A 5 11.57 7.82 -12.67
N LEU A 6 10.97 8.28 -11.57
CA LEU A 6 9.53 8.45 -11.38
C LEU A 6 9.24 9.84 -10.82
N LEU A 7 8.17 10.47 -11.32
CA LEU A 7 7.62 11.72 -10.78
C LEU A 7 6.13 11.53 -10.46
N LEU A 8 5.76 11.74 -9.20
CA LEU A 8 4.37 11.96 -8.80
C LEU A 8 4.10 13.47 -8.88
N ARG A 9 3.12 13.89 -9.68
CA ARG A 9 2.85 15.30 -9.95
C ARG A 9 1.56 15.78 -9.30
N ASP A 10 1.56 17.02 -8.80
CA ASP A 10 0.40 17.66 -8.17
C ASP A 10 -0.15 16.84 -6.99
N CYS A 11 0.73 16.43 -6.08
CA CYS A 11 0.39 15.68 -4.87
C CYS A 11 -0.03 16.64 -3.76
N THR A 12 -1.13 16.35 -3.06
CA THR A 12 -1.43 17.03 -1.79
C THR A 12 -0.68 16.33 -0.66
N LEU A 13 0.24 17.06 0.00
CA LEU A 13 1.04 16.59 1.12
C LEU A 13 0.23 16.59 2.44
N PRO A 14 0.71 15.93 3.51
CA PRO A 14 -0.01 15.85 4.79
C PRO A 14 -0.31 17.20 5.47
N ASP A 15 0.47 18.24 5.16
CA ASP A 15 0.26 19.61 5.64
C ASP A 15 -0.70 20.43 4.75
N GLY A 16 -1.16 19.86 3.64
CA GLY A 16 -2.06 20.48 2.67
C GLY A 16 -1.37 21.22 1.52
N GLU A 17 -0.03 21.26 1.49
CA GLU A 17 0.70 21.84 0.36
C GLU A 17 0.59 20.96 -0.89
N ILE A 18 0.61 21.58 -2.08
CA ILE A 18 0.69 20.86 -3.36
C ILE A 18 2.14 20.84 -3.81
N ALA A 19 2.68 19.65 -4.07
CA ALA A 19 4.06 19.46 -4.52
C ALA A 19 4.19 18.27 -5.48
N ASP A 20 5.30 18.24 -6.21
CA ASP A 20 5.74 17.04 -6.91
C ASP A 20 6.66 16.20 -5.99
N ILE A 21 6.64 14.88 -6.15
CA ILE A 21 7.52 13.93 -5.44
C ILE A 21 8.31 13.15 -6.48
N ALA A 22 9.63 13.33 -6.47
CA ALA A 22 10.55 12.64 -7.36
C ALA A 22 11.18 11.42 -6.67
N CYS A 23 11.18 10.29 -7.37
CA CYS A 23 11.71 9.03 -6.90
C CYS A 23 12.80 8.50 -7.84
N ARG A 24 13.82 7.88 -7.25
CA ARG A 24 14.88 7.14 -7.96
C ARG A 24 15.15 5.82 -7.25
N ASP A 25 15.16 4.72 -7.98
CA ASP A 25 15.44 3.37 -7.45
C ASP A 25 14.61 3.05 -6.19
N GLY A 26 13.32 3.40 -6.22
CA GLY A 26 12.38 3.18 -5.12
C GLY A 26 12.57 4.09 -3.89
N ARG A 27 13.36 5.17 -3.99
CA ARG A 27 13.57 6.15 -2.92
C ARG A 27 13.13 7.54 -3.35
N ILE A 28 12.51 8.29 -2.45
CA ILE A 28 12.23 9.71 -2.66
C ILE A 28 13.56 10.47 -2.64
N VAL A 29 13.83 11.28 -3.68
CA VAL A 29 15.06 12.07 -3.83
C VAL A 29 14.82 13.57 -3.85
N ALA A 30 13.62 14.03 -4.18
CA ALA A 30 13.22 15.42 -4.06
C ALA A 30 11.71 15.55 -3.84
N ILE A 31 11.32 16.61 -3.14
CA ILE A 31 9.93 17.03 -2.96
C ILE A 31 9.90 18.54 -3.17
N GLY A 32 9.00 19.03 -4.02
CA GLY A 32 8.87 20.46 -4.27
C GLY A 32 8.02 20.75 -5.51
N PRO A 33 7.64 22.02 -5.72
CA PRO A 33 6.82 22.39 -6.87
C PRO A 33 7.63 22.41 -8.16
N GLY A 34 7.01 22.03 -9.28
CA GLY A 34 7.54 22.26 -10.62
C GLY A 34 8.81 21.46 -10.95
N LEU A 35 8.91 20.23 -10.45
CA LEU A 35 10.04 19.37 -10.74
C LEU A 35 10.05 18.97 -12.23
N PRO A 36 11.24 18.85 -12.85
CA PRO A 36 11.34 18.54 -14.28
C PRO A 36 10.71 17.18 -14.59
N ALA A 37 9.99 17.11 -15.71
CA ALA A 37 9.37 15.86 -16.13
C ALA A 37 10.42 14.81 -16.51
N VAL A 38 10.11 13.55 -16.20
CA VAL A 38 10.89 12.35 -16.56
C VAL A 38 10.02 11.41 -17.39
N PRO A 39 10.56 10.33 -17.97
CA PRO A 39 9.76 9.42 -18.80
C PRO A 39 8.53 8.83 -18.09
N HIS A 40 8.60 8.63 -16.78
CA HIS A 40 7.47 8.12 -15.99
C HIS A 40 6.92 9.21 -15.06
N VAL A 41 5.79 9.79 -15.44
CA VAL A 41 5.03 10.75 -14.63
C VAL A 41 3.68 10.14 -14.27
N LEU A 42 3.32 10.19 -12.99
CA LEU A 42 2.00 9.87 -12.49
C LEU A 42 1.34 11.16 -12.00
N GLY A 43 0.24 11.57 -12.63
CA GLY A 43 -0.57 12.69 -12.16
C GLY A 43 -1.38 12.26 -10.93
N CYS A 44 -1.25 13.00 -9.83
CA CYS A 44 -2.03 12.78 -8.62
C CYS A 44 -3.32 13.61 -8.57
N ASP A 45 -3.52 14.55 -9.50
CA ASP A 45 -4.73 15.39 -9.62
C ASP A 45 -5.12 16.09 -8.31
N GLY A 46 -4.14 16.55 -7.53
CA GLY A 46 -4.36 17.17 -6.22
C GLY A 46 -4.82 16.20 -5.13
N ARG A 47 -4.77 14.88 -5.34
CA ARG A 47 -5.13 13.90 -4.32
C ARG A 47 -4.05 13.82 -3.24
N ALA A 48 -4.49 13.47 -2.04
CA ALA A 48 -3.59 13.23 -0.92
C ALA A 48 -2.64 12.08 -1.21
N VAL A 49 -1.34 12.33 -1.01
CA VAL A 49 -0.31 11.29 -1.00
C VAL A 49 0.15 11.09 0.42
N THR A 50 0.02 9.87 0.91
CA THR A 50 0.47 9.47 2.24
C THR A 50 1.66 8.52 2.12
N PRO A 51 2.46 8.36 3.17
CA PRO A 51 3.27 7.16 3.32
C PRO A 51 2.41 5.90 3.18
N GLY A 52 3.02 4.80 2.74
CA GLY A 52 2.36 3.50 2.76
C GLY A 52 1.94 3.12 4.18
N LEU A 53 0.74 2.55 4.32
CA LEU A 53 0.24 2.10 5.61
C LEU A 53 1.05 0.89 6.11
N VAL A 54 1.21 0.79 7.42
CA VAL A 54 1.91 -0.32 8.09
C VAL A 54 0.91 -1.08 8.96
N GLU A 55 0.69 -2.36 8.64
CA GLU A 55 -0.07 -3.28 9.48
C GLU A 55 0.92 -4.12 10.30
N SER A 56 0.84 -4.00 11.62
CA SER A 56 1.77 -4.63 12.56
C SER A 56 1.41 -6.08 12.88
N HIS A 57 0.13 -6.45 12.76
CA HIS A 57 -0.36 -7.77 13.12
C HIS A 57 -1.43 -8.22 12.14
N LEU A 58 -0.99 -9.03 11.16
CA LEU A 58 -1.89 -9.71 10.23
C LEU A 58 -1.51 -11.19 10.12
N HIS A 59 -2.53 -12.05 10.03
CA HIS A 59 -2.37 -13.47 9.73
C HIS A 59 -2.68 -13.74 8.26
N LEU A 60 -1.70 -13.47 7.38
CA LEU A 60 -1.84 -13.76 5.95
C LEU A 60 -2.03 -15.26 5.67
N ASP A 61 -1.49 -16.12 6.54
CA ASP A 61 -1.67 -17.57 6.53
C ASP A 61 -3.12 -18.02 6.79
N LYS A 62 -3.97 -17.12 7.30
CA LYS A 62 -5.40 -17.34 7.55
C LYS A 62 -6.30 -16.55 6.61
N ALA A 63 -5.73 -15.70 5.75
CA ALA A 63 -6.51 -14.88 4.84
C ALA A 63 -7.35 -15.78 3.92
N LEU A 64 -8.61 -15.38 3.71
CA LEU A 64 -9.56 -16.04 2.80
C LEU A 64 -9.88 -17.51 3.12
N LEU A 65 -9.52 -18.02 4.32
CA LEU A 65 -9.86 -19.39 4.71
C LEU A 65 -11.38 -19.61 4.83
N SER A 66 -12.13 -18.60 5.24
CA SER A 66 -13.59 -18.70 5.39
C SER A 66 -14.32 -18.99 4.08
N ASP A 67 -13.74 -18.63 2.92
CA ASP A 67 -14.33 -18.95 1.61
C ASP A 67 -14.19 -20.45 1.26
N ARG A 68 -13.20 -21.13 1.85
CA ARG A 68 -12.88 -22.55 1.63
C ARG A 68 -13.45 -23.45 2.71
N THR A 69 -13.41 -22.98 3.95
CA THR A 69 -13.84 -23.70 5.16
C THR A 69 -14.66 -22.75 6.03
N PRO A 70 -15.91 -22.44 5.63
CA PRO A 70 -16.76 -21.54 6.40
C PRO A 70 -17.13 -22.14 7.75
N SER A 71 -17.14 -21.30 8.79
CA SER A 71 -17.74 -21.65 10.08
C SER A 71 -19.26 -21.59 9.94
N VAL A 72 -19.95 -22.66 10.36
CA VAL A 72 -21.40 -22.80 10.25
C VAL A 72 -22.07 -22.61 11.61
N GLU A 73 -21.45 -23.15 12.66
CA GLU A 73 -21.93 -23.00 14.04
C GLU A 73 -21.64 -21.59 14.59
N GLY A 74 -20.67 -20.88 14.02
CA GLY A 74 -20.30 -19.52 14.42
C GLY A 74 -19.59 -19.45 15.76
N THR A 75 -19.01 -20.58 16.21
CA THR A 75 -18.37 -20.67 17.54
C THR A 75 -16.85 -20.53 17.45
N LEU A 76 -16.24 -19.98 18.51
CA LEU A 76 -14.78 -19.89 18.60
C LEU A 76 -14.10 -21.28 18.50
N PRO A 77 -14.56 -22.34 19.19
CA PRO A 77 -13.98 -23.67 19.04
C PRO A 77 -14.03 -24.21 17.60
N GLU A 78 -15.14 -24.00 16.89
CA GLU A 78 -15.26 -24.39 15.48
C GLU A 78 -14.26 -23.61 14.61
N ALA A 79 -14.16 -22.29 14.78
CA ALA A 79 -13.23 -21.46 14.02
C ALA A 79 -11.77 -21.87 14.23
N ILE A 80 -11.38 -22.22 15.46
CA ILE A 80 -10.04 -22.73 15.78
C ILE A 80 -9.79 -24.07 15.07
N ARG A 81 -10.74 -25.00 15.13
CA ARG A 81 -10.63 -26.33 14.50
C ARG A 81 -10.51 -26.20 12.98
N LEU A 82 -11.41 -25.47 12.33
CA LEU A 82 -11.42 -25.27 10.88
C LEU A 82 -10.15 -24.58 10.40
N THR A 83 -9.68 -23.57 11.12
CA THR A 83 -8.41 -22.90 10.82
C THR A 83 -7.23 -23.86 10.95
N ALA A 84 -7.19 -24.66 12.02
CA ALA A 84 -6.12 -25.62 12.24
C ALA A 84 -6.08 -26.69 11.12
N GLU A 85 -7.25 -27.18 10.70
CA GLU A 85 -7.40 -28.14 9.61
C GLU A 85 -7.00 -27.56 8.26
N ALA A 86 -7.46 -26.36 7.92
CA ALA A 86 -7.15 -25.70 6.65
C ALA A 86 -5.65 -25.38 6.51
N LYS A 87 -4.94 -25.28 7.62
CA LYS A 87 -3.49 -25.06 7.69
C LYS A 87 -2.66 -26.34 7.79
N ARG A 88 -3.26 -27.53 7.77
CA ARG A 88 -2.50 -28.79 7.70
C ARG A 88 -1.97 -28.97 6.27
N GLY A 89 -0.78 -28.45 6.05
CA GLY A 89 0.08 -28.64 4.87
C GLY A 89 1.53 -28.72 5.33
#